data_AF-A0A2A3YCB3-F1
#
_entry.id   AF-A0A2A3YCB3-F1
#
_cell.length_a   1.000
_cell.length_b   1.000
_cell.length_c   1.000
_cell.angle_alpha   90.00
_cell.angle_beta   90.00
_cell.angle_gamma   90.00
#
_symmetry.space_group_name_H-M   'P 1'
#
loop_
_entity.id
_entity.type
_entity.pdbx_description
1 polymer ?
#
loop_
_entity_poly.entity_id
_entity_poly.type
_entity_poly.pdbx_seq_one_letter_code
_entity_poly.pdbx_strand_id
1 'polypeptide(L)'
;MEDLAFGALVVSILFVLMCTMLASMTRSGSLSANRVFGLKTKHTLASDEAWIAGHRAAGPLLWGSAAVALAGAVTTGLLLAAGDSQVAGVVGWVGVLINVGLLVYATRVANRAARAA
;
A
#
# COMPACT_ATOMS: atom_id res chain seq x y z
N MET A 1 -21.15 -14.14 -3.11
CA MET A 1 -20.11 -13.95 -2.06
C MET A 1 -18.74 -14.35 -2.58
N GLU A 2 -18.63 -15.45 -3.33
CA GLU A 2 -17.37 -15.90 -3.94
C GLU A 2 -16.70 -14.85 -4.83
N ASP A 3 -17.43 -14.17 -5.71
CA ASP A 3 -16.88 -13.10 -6.55
C ASP A 3 -16.30 -11.94 -5.72
N LEU A 4 -16.94 -11.61 -4.58
CA LEU A 4 -16.47 -10.57 -3.68
C LEU A 4 -15.17 -10.98 -2.98
N ALA A 5 -15.06 -12.25 -2.57
CA ALA A 5 -13.85 -12.79 -1.97
C ALA A 5 -12.69 -12.86 -2.98
N PHE A 6 -12.97 -13.30 -4.21
CA PHE A 6 -12.00 -13.30 -5.29
C PHE A 6 -11.53 -11.88 -5.62
N GLY A 7 -12.45 -10.92 -5.71
CA GLY A 7 -12.14 -9.50 -5.88
C GLY A 7 -11.22 -8.97 -4.78
N ALA A 8 -11.53 -9.25 -3.51
CA ALA A 8 -10.69 -8.84 -2.38
C ALA A 8 -9.28 -9.47 -2.43
N LEU A 9 -9.17 -10.73 -2.83
CA LEU A 9 -7.90 -11.43 -3.00
C LEU A 9 -7.04 -10.75 -4.08
N VAL A 10 -7.63 -10.49 -5.26
CA VAL A 10 -6.92 -9.82 -6.36
C VAL A 10 -6.44 -8.43 -5.93
N VAL A 11 -7.30 -7.63 -5.30
CA VAL A 11 -6.93 -6.29 -4.81
C VAL A 11 -5.82 -6.36 -3.77
N SER A 12 -5.86 -7.33 -2.85
CA SER A 12 -4.82 -7.52 -1.84
C SER A 12 -3.48 -7.86 -2.49
N ILE A 13 -3.46 -8.75 -3.50
CA ILE A 13 -2.24 -9.07 -4.27
C ILE A 13 -1.70 -7.82 -4.98
N LEU A 14 -2.55 -7.01 -5.60
CA LEU A 14 -2.13 -5.76 -6.23
C LEU A 14 -1.49 -4.81 -5.21
N PHE A 15 -2.06 -4.71 -4.00
CA PHE A 15 -1.44 -3.91 -2.94
C PHE A 15 -0.09 -4.46 -2.50
N VAL A 16 0.08 -5.78 -2.36
CA VAL A 16 1.39 -6.39 -2.06
C VAL A 16 2.42 -5.93 -3.09
N LEU A 17 2.11 -6.10 -4.37
CA LEU A 17 3.03 -5.76 -5.47
C LEU A 17 3.36 -4.28 -5.47
N MET A 18 2.36 -3.40 -5.44
CA MET A 18 2.56 -1.96 -5.49
C MET A 18 3.30 -1.41 -4.27
N CYS A 19 2.93 -1.84 -3.06
CA CYS A 19 3.55 -1.34 -1.83
C CYS A 19 4.98 -1.83 -1.70
N THR A 20 5.25 -3.10 -2.04
CA THR A 20 6.61 -3.66 -2.04
C THR A 20 7.49 -2.96 -3.08
N MET A 21 6.97 -2.72 -4.29
CA MET A 21 7.68 -1.99 -5.35
C MET A 21 8.04 -0.58 -4.89
N LEU A 22 7.06 0.20 -4.40
CA LEU A 22 7.29 1.57 -3.94
C LEU A 22 8.25 1.62 -2.74
N ALA A 23 8.11 0.71 -1.78
CA ALA A 23 8.97 0.65 -0.61
C ALA A 23 10.42 0.28 -1.01
N SER A 24 10.59 -0.61 -1.98
CA SER A 24 11.89 -1.02 -2.52
C SER A 24 12.56 0.12 -3.30
N MET A 25 11.83 0.79 -4.21
CA MET A 25 12.34 1.93 -4.97
C MET A 25 12.69 3.13 -4.08
N THR A 26 11.92 3.33 -3.00
CA THR A 26 12.24 4.34 -1.99
C THR A 26 13.54 4.01 -1.25
N ARG A 27 13.74 2.73 -0.92
CA ARG A 27 14.95 2.26 -0.21
C ARG A 27 16.19 2.33 -1.09
N SER A 28 16.09 1.99 -2.37
CA SER A 28 17.21 2.06 -3.33
C SER A 28 17.52 3.48 -3.77
N GLY A 29 16.66 4.46 -3.48
CA GLY A 29 16.79 5.83 -3.98
C GLY A 29 16.54 5.96 -5.49
N SER A 30 16.09 4.89 -6.15
CA SER A 30 15.83 4.89 -7.61
C SER A 30 14.47 5.51 -7.97
N LEU A 31 13.68 5.93 -6.99
CA LEU A 31 12.40 6.58 -7.21
C LEU A 31 12.63 8.07 -7.49
N SER A 32 12.89 8.43 -8.75
CA SER A 32 12.85 9.83 -9.18
C SER A 32 11.43 10.38 -9.12
N ALA A 33 11.29 11.69 -8.91
CA ALA A 33 10.01 12.36 -8.95
C ALA A 33 9.36 12.16 -10.33
N ASN A 34 8.24 11.44 -10.36
CA ASN A 34 7.53 11.16 -11.59
C ASN A 34 6.01 11.21 -11.37
N ARG A 35 5.27 11.41 -12.46
CA ARG A 35 3.79 11.49 -12.42
C ARG A 35 3.10 10.14 -12.43
N VAL A 36 3.83 9.03 -12.51
CA VAL A 36 3.26 7.69 -12.71
C VAL A 36 3.13 6.95 -11.38
N PHE A 37 4.20 6.82 -10.60
CA PHE A 37 4.26 6.02 -9.36
C PHE A 37 4.74 6.84 -8.15
N GLY A 38 4.08 6.70 -6.99
CA GLY A 38 4.50 7.31 -5.72
C GLY A 38 3.37 7.96 -4.92
N LEU A 39 3.71 8.46 -3.73
CA LEU A 39 2.81 9.21 -2.83
C LEU A 39 2.74 10.67 -3.27
N LYS A 40 1.75 10.98 -4.12
CA LYS A 40 1.62 12.28 -4.77
C LYS A 40 0.81 13.24 -3.92
N THR A 41 1.44 14.32 -3.51
CA THR A 41 0.84 15.44 -2.80
C THR A 41 1.39 16.75 -3.33
N LYS A 42 0.74 17.88 -3.03
CA LYS A 42 1.24 19.20 -3.42
C LYS A 42 2.69 19.43 -2.97
N HIS A 43 3.06 18.92 -1.80
CA HIS A 43 4.40 19.12 -1.23
C HIS A 43 5.41 18.10 -1.75
N THR A 44 5.05 16.82 -1.88
CA THR A 44 5.99 15.81 -2.42
C THR A 44 6.37 16.08 -3.87
N LEU A 45 5.56 16.82 -4.63
CA LEU A 45 5.85 17.22 -6.01
C LEU A 45 6.48 18.62 -6.14
N ALA A 46 6.79 19.31 -5.03
CA ALA A 46 7.29 20.67 -5.06
C ALA A 46 8.78 20.76 -5.44
N SER A 47 9.57 19.77 -5.03
CA SER A 47 11.00 19.66 -5.34
C SER A 47 11.45 18.20 -5.20
N ASP A 48 12.61 17.86 -5.75
CA ASP A 48 13.21 16.54 -5.60
C ASP A 48 13.58 16.23 -4.14
N GLU A 49 14.02 17.25 -3.40
CA GLU A 49 14.31 17.15 -1.97
C GLU A 49 13.05 16.80 -1.17
N ALA A 50 11.94 17.49 -1.44
CA ALA A 50 10.64 17.22 -0.83
C ALA A 50 10.09 15.83 -1.22
N TRP A 51 10.32 15.40 -2.47
CA TRP A 51 9.99 14.06 -2.92
C TRP A 51 10.73 12.99 -2.12
N ILE A 52 12.05 13.11 -2.00
CA ILE A 52 12.91 12.17 -1.28
C ILE A 52 12.55 12.15 0.21
N ALA A 53 12.42 13.32 0.84
CA ALA A 53 12.07 13.44 2.25
C ALA A 53 10.71 12.79 2.56
N GLY A 54 9.71 13.05 1.72
CA GLY A 54 8.37 12.46 1.84
C GLY A 54 8.37 10.95 1.72
N HIS A 55 9.00 10.41 0.67
CA HIS A 55 9.05 8.96 0.44
C HIS A 55 9.88 8.25 1.50
N ARG A 56 11.04 8.79 1.89
CA ARG A 56 11.86 8.24 2.98
C ARG A 56 11.07 8.14 4.28
N ALA A 57 10.30 9.18 4.63
CA ALA A 57 9.48 9.19 5.84
C ALA A 57 8.33 8.16 5.79
N ALA A 58 7.74 7.94 4.61
CA ALA A 58 6.65 6.98 4.42
C ALA A 58 7.11 5.54 4.18
N GLY A 59 8.40 5.32 3.86
CA GLY A 59 8.96 4.01 3.52
C GLY A 59 8.62 2.88 4.52
N PRO A 60 8.76 3.07 5.84
CA PRO A 60 8.37 2.05 6.82
C PRO A 60 6.88 1.71 6.77
N LEU A 61 6.01 2.69 6.51
CA LEU A 61 4.57 2.48 6.40
C LEU A 61 4.20 1.75 5.10
N LEU A 62 4.93 1.97 4.00
CA LEU A 62 4.76 1.22 2.76
C LEU A 62 5.15 -0.26 2.95
N TRP A 63 6.22 -0.55 3.70
CA TRP A 63 6.54 -1.94 4.08
C TRP A 63 5.49 -2.56 4.99
N GLY A 64 4.99 -1.81 5.97
CA GLY A 64 3.87 -2.25 6.81
C GLY A 64 2.62 -2.57 5.98
N SER A 65 2.32 -1.73 4.99
CA SER A 65 1.21 -1.93 4.05
C SER A 65 1.40 -3.18 3.19
N ALA A 66 2.60 -3.41 2.67
CA ALA A 66 2.92 -4.65 1.96
C ALA A 66 2.70 -5.90 2.83
N ALA A 67 3.14 -5.87 4.10
CA ALA A 67 2.96 -6.98 5.03
C ALA A 67 1.49 -7.24 5.37
N VAL A 68 0.70 -6.19 5.64
CA VAL A 68 -0.74 -6.30 5.91
C VAL A 68 -1.47 -6.85 4.68
N ALA A 69 -1.17 -6.33 3.49
CA ALA A 69 -1.76 -6.81 2.25
C ALA A 69 -1.41 -8.28 1.97
N LEU A 70 -0.18 -8.71 2.30
CA LEU A 70 0.26 -10.08 2.13
C LEU A 70 -0.48 -11.02 3.08
N ALA A 71 -0.58 -10.65 4.36
CA ALA A 71 -1.36 -11.40 5.33
C ALA A 71 -2.82 -11.52 4.90
N GLY A 72 -3.44 -10.41 4.46
CA GLY A 72 -4.80 -10.39 3.94
C GLY A 72 -4.99 -11.32 2.73
N ALA A 73 -4.07 -11.28 1.76
CA ALA A 73 -4.10 -12.13 0.57
C ALA A 73 -3.97 -13.63 0.94
N VAL A 74 -3.01 -13.98 1.79
CA VAL A 74 -2.79 -15.37 2.23
C VAL A 74 -4.00 -15.89 2.99
N THR A 75 -4.50 -15.16 3.98
CA THR A 75 -5.66 -15.59 4.77
C THR A 75 -6.91 -15.73 3.90
N THR A 76 -7.17 -14.77 3.00
CA THR A 76 -8.32 -14.82 2.08
C THR A 76 -8.21 -16.02 1.13
N GLY A 77 -7.02 -16.26 0.56
CA GLY A 77 -6.77 -17.39 -0.34
C GLY A 77 -6.95 -18.74 0.35
N LEU A 78 -6.48 -18.89 1.59
CA LEU A 78 -6.67 -20.12 2.37
C LEU A 78 -8.15 -20.38 2.69
N LEU A 79 -8.91 -19.34 3.04
CA LEU A 79 -10.35 -19.46 3.31
C LEU A 79 -11.14 -19.84 2.05
N LEU A 80 -10.79 -19.25 0.90
CA LEU A 80 -11.36 -19.63 -0.39
C LEU A 80 -11.06 -21.10 -0.73
N ALA A 81 -9.81 -21.53 -0.54
CA ALA A 81 -9.41 -22.92 -0.77
C ALA A 81 -10.13 -23.91 0.16
N ALA A 82 -10.51 -23.47 1.36
CA ALA A 82 -11.33 -24.24 2.30
C ALA A 82 -12.84 -24.22 1.98
N GLY A 83 -13.28 -23.47 0.97
CA GLY A 83 -14.69 -23.33 0.58
C GLY A 83 -15.49 -22.30 1.38
N ASP A 84 -14.88 -21.56 2.30
CA ASP A 84 -15.55 -20.55 3.13
C ASP A 84 -15.53 -19.16 2.46
N SER A 85 -16.24 -19.06 1.33
CA SER A 85 -16.24 -17.84 0.52
C SER A 85 -16.87 -16.62 1.21
N GLN A 86 -17.76 -16.84 2.17
CA GLN A 86 -18.37 -15.76 2.94
C GLN A 86 -17.36 -15.13 3.91
N VAL A 87 -16.69 -15.95 4.74
CA VAL A 87 -15.68 -15.45 5.68
C VAL A 87 -14.48 -14.89 4.92
N ALA A 88 -14.06 -15.53 3.83
CA ALA A 88 -13.02 -15.01 2.95
C ALA A 88 -13.34 -13.60 2.44
N GLY A 89 -14.59 -13.37 1.98
CA GLY A 89 -15.02 -12.06 1.51
C GLY A 89 -14.92 -10.98 2.58
N VAL A 90 -15.40 -11.26 3.79
CA VAL A 90 -15.35 -10.31 4.91
C VAL A 90 -13.90 -10.01 5.31
N VAL A 91 -13.08 -11.05 5.53
CA VAL A 91 -11.68 -10.91 5.93
C VAL A 91 -10.88 -10.15 4.88
N GLY A 92 -11.05 -10.50 3.60
CA GLY A 92 -10.35 -9.86 2.50
C GLY A 92 -10.67 -8.37 2.39
N TRP A 93 -11.96 -7.99 2.42
CA TRP A 93 -12.35 -6.58 2.32
C TRP A 93 -11.97 -5.76 3.57
N VAL A 94 -12.02 -6.35 4.77
CA VAL A 94 -11.49 -5.70 5.98
C VAL A 94 -9.99 -5.46 5.85
N GLY A 95 -9.23 -6.44 5.36
CA GLY A 95 -7.80 -6.28 5.09
C GLY A 95 -7.51 -5.16 4.08
N VAL A 96 -8.30 -5.09 3.00
CA VAL A 96 -8.24 -4.00 2.01
C VAL A 96 -8.49 -2.63 2.66
N LEU A 97 -9.52 -2.51 3.49
CA LEU A 97 -9.85 -1.24 4.18
C LEU A 97 -8.74 -0.80 5.13
N ILE A 98 -8.17 -1.73 5.91
CA ILE A 98 -7.01 -1.46 6.77
C ILE A 98 -5.84 -0.95 5.92
N ASN A 99 -5.58 -1.61 4.79
CA ASN A 99 -4.48 -1.23 3.90
C ASN A 99 -4.67 0.17 3.31
N VAL A 100 -5.88 0.51 2.87
CA VAL A 100 -6.24 1.86 2.42
C VAL A 100 -6.01 2.88 3.53
N GLY A 101 -6.44 2.60 4.75
CA GLY A 101 -6.21 3.48 5.90
C GLY A 101 -4.72 3.74 6.15
N LEU A 102 -3.89 2.69 6.05
CA LEU A 102 -2.45 2.79 6.21
C LEU A 102 -1.78 3.61 5.09
N LEU A 103 -2.23 3.46 3.84
CA LEU A 103 -1.74 4.25 2.70
C LEU A 103 -2.16 5.72 2.81
N VAL A 104 -3.37 6.02 3.29
CA VAL A 104 -3.80 7.39 3.60
C VAL A 104 -2.90 8.00 4.67
N TYR A 105 -2.60 7.23 5.73
CA TYR A 105 -1.69 7.68 6.79
C TYR A 105 -0.25 7.89 6.27
N ALA A 106 0.28 6.95 5.48
CA ALA A 106 1.58 7.07 4.81
C ALA A 106 1.65 8.33 3.93
N THR A 107 0.59 8.62 3.19
CA THR A 107 0.47 9.84 2.38
C THR A 107 0.55 11.10 3.24
N ARG A 108 -0.13 11.13 4.40
CA ARG A 108 -0.07 12.27 5.33
C ARG A 108 1.33 12.46 5.91
N VAL A 109 2.01 11.37 6.27
CA VAL A 109 3.39 11.40 6.76
C VAL A 109 4.34 11.92 5.69
N ALA A 110 4.22 11.41 4.45
CA ALA A 110 4.99 11.88 3.31
C ALA A 110 4.78 13.39 3.07
N ASN A 111 3.53 13.84 3.06
CA ASN A 111 3.18 15.24 2.87
C ASN A 111 3.78 16.16 3.94
N ARG A 112 3.75 15.72 5.21
CA ARG A 112 4.30 16.51 6.33
C ARG A 112 5.82 16.62 6.23
N ALA A 113 6.50 15.53 5.90
CA ALA A 113 7.95 15.54 5.73
C ALA A 113 8.36 16.38 4.52
N ALA A 114 7.66 16.24 3.40
CA ALA A 114 7.89 17.02 2.19
C ALA A 114 7.66 18.53 2.38
N ARG A 115 6.74 18.93 3.26
CA ARG A 115 6.50 20.36 3.57
C ARG A 115 7.61 20.97 4.44
N ALA A 116 8.34 20.14 5.18
CA ALA A 116 9.40 20.56 6.09
C ALA A 116 10.79 20.50 5.46
N ALA A 117 10.90 19.93 4.25
CA ALA A 117 12.08 19.97 3.40
C ALA A 117 12.02 21.22 2.52
#